data_AF-A0A519UD78-F1
#
_entry.id   AF-A0A519UD78-F1
#
_cell.length_a   1.000
_cell.length_b   1.000
_cell.length_c   1.000
_cell.angle_alpha   90.00
_cell.angle_beta   90.00
_cell.angle_gamma   90.00
#
_symmetry.space_group_name_H-M   'P 1'
#
loop_
_entity.id
_entity.type
_entity.pdbx_description
1 polymer ?
#
loop_
_entity_poly.entity_id
_entity_poly.type
_entity_poly.pdbx_seq_one_letter_code
_entity_poly.pdbx_strand_id
1 'polypeptide(L)'
;MNYTADSIDNLGISLRTFSKINLDTVFIYPTVANKPYQIALMHKAANNTYSVMDTYNGVTLNNHYIASVEKKDMNFFTATPDTNTNLGVTFRAFDSLVLNSVKIYPSQIGVPFQIDLKRNGTVVNSYTGLTDSTTQVVNLNFGVYPPDSNSIYNLVFASNPLINRDAYAANTSTIKYVPGVIRILNDTAQGKHNYFYDWKVAAYNYTEPVPVNFLIPRDTAADAYKIVFTDNPGAKRDLGTTTSLTVPDGLTINTSTDQGYYNYFYNWKVRTNYFKFYSPAEALTLFGDASKIYIDYPDTANSQNVMDYTYCSKMFTYLQTVRMRNTLKNNVAFRDNLVSTSNLAFTGALDAW
;
A
#
# COMPACT_ATOMS: atom_id res chain seq x y z
N MET A 1 -5.72 -9.73 11.64
CA MET A 1 -4.81 -8.61 11.98
C MET A 1 -5.68 -7.49 12.54
N ASN A 2 -5.31 -6.92 13.68
CA ASN A 2 -6.09 -5.88 14.36
C ASN A 2 -5.68 -4.53 13.78
N TYR A 3 -6.42 -4.08 12.77
CA TYR A 3 -6.26 -2.76 12.17
C TYR A 3 -7.28 -1.81 12.78
N THR A 4 -6.92 -0.54 12.94
CA THR A 4 -7.86 0.54 13.25
C THR A 4 -7.85 1.55 12.11
N ALA A 5 -9.01 1.82 11.55
CA ALA A 5 -9.20 2.93 10.62
C ALA A 5 -9.36 4.22 11.42
N ASP A 6 -8.69 5.29 11.00
CA ASP A 6 -8.94 6.63 11.53
C ASP A 6 -8.79 7.67 10.42
N SER A 7 -9.20 8.90 10.73
CA SER A 7 -9.16 10.05 9.81
C SER A 7 -8.31 11.18 10.39
N ILE A 8 -7.31 10.85 11.19
CA ILE A 8 -6.47 11.87 11.83
C ILE A 8 -5.46 12.38 10.80
N ASP A 9 -5.40 13.70 10.64
CA ASP A 9 -4.43 14.38 9.78
C ASP A 9 -3.15 14.72 10.53
N ASN A 10 -2.09 14.98 9.77
CA ASN A 10 -0.75 15.37 10.23
C ASN A 10 -0.03 14.35 11.13
N LEU A 11 -0.53 13.12 11.14
CA LEU A 11 0.15 11.97 11.72
C LEU A 11 0.99 11.27 10.65
N GLY A 12 2.16 10.75 11.04
CA GLY A 12 3.06 10.11 10.10
C GLY A 12 4.41 9.69 10.65
N ILE A 13 5.32 9.39 9.74
CA ILE A 13 6.61 8.73 10.01
C ILE A 13 7.71 9.77 10.06
N SER A 14 8.54 9.74 11.11
CA SER A 14 9.78 10.53 11.16
C SER A 14 11.00 9.68 10.80
N LEU A 15 11.90 10.28 10.02
CA LEU A 15 13.05 9.60 9.45
C LEU A 15 14.26 10.52 9.36
N ARG A 16 15.43 9.90 9.17
CA ARG A 16 16.67 10.56 8.79
C ARG A 16 17.33 9.82 7.65
N THR A 17 18.17 10.52 6.90
CA THR A 17 18.83 9.96 5.71
C THR A 17 20.35 10.09 5.85
N PHE A 18 21.06 9.04 5.44
CA PHE A 18 22.53 9.03 5.41
C PHE A 18 23.08 9.34 4.01
N SER A 19 22.21 9.22 3.01
CA SER A 19 22.44 9.60 1.62
C SER A 19 21.18 10.23 1.03
N LYS A 20 21.30 10.86 -0.14
CA LYS A 20 20.13 11.29 -0.90
C LYS A 20 19.35 10.05 -1.36
N ILE A 21 18.06 10.01 -1.09
CA ILE A 21 17.18 8.88 -1.45
C ILE A 21 16.04 9.37 -2.34
N ASN A 22 15.54 8.50 -3.20
CA ASN A 22 14.26 8.69 -3.87
C ASN A 22 13.26 7.70 -3.27
N LEU A 23 12.19 8.21 -2.66
CA LEU A 23 11.07 7.41 -2.20
C LEU A 23 10.06 7.33 -3.34
N ASP A 24 10.11 6.25 -4.10
CA ASP A 24 9.27 6.11 -5.29
C ASP A 24 7.82 5.80 -4.94
N THR A 25 7.64 4.84 -4.03
CA THR A 25 6.30 4.34 -3.69
C THR A 25 6.19 4.05 -2.20
N VAL A 26 5.05 4.43 -1.62
CA VAL A 26 4.59 3.91 -0.33
C VAL A 26 3.29 3.18 -0.53
N PHE A 27 2.95 2.27 0.35
CA PHE A 27 1.69 1.55 0.32
C PHE A 27 0.78 2.01 1.44
N ILE A 28 -0.50 2.20 1.15
CA ILE A 28 -1.51 2.65 2.10
C ILE A 28 -2.68 1.66 2.14
N TYR A 29 -3.45 1.70 3.24
CA TYR A 29 -4.60 0.81 3.47
C TYR A 29 -5.88 1.66 3.60
N PRO A 30 -6.45 2.20 2.50
CA PRO A 30 -7.59 3.11 2.57
C PRO A 30 -8.88 2.36 2.95
N THR A 31 -9.85 3.08 3.52
CA THR A 31 -11.19 2.53 3.89
C THR A 31 -12.34 3.13 3.08
N VAL A 32 -12.04 4.15 2.28
CA VAL A 32 -13.01 4.86 1.44
C VAL A 32 -12.48 4.89 0.02
N ALA A 33 -13.25 4.40 -0.95
CA ALA A 33 -12.94 4.50 -2.38
C ALA A 33 -13.24 5.91 -2.92
N ASN A 34 -12.51 6.34 -3.94
CA ASN A 34 -12.67 7.62 -4.61
C ASN A 34 -12.55 8.84 -3.68
N LYS A 35 -11.85 8.70 -2.54
CA LYS A 35 -11.62 9.79 -1.59
C LYS A 35 -10.31 10.50 -1.95
N PRO A 36 -10.32 11.82 -2.16
CA PRO A 36 -9.11 12.62 -2.29
C PRO A 36 -8.24 12.51 -1.03
N TYR A 37 -6.92 12.58 -1.21
CA TYR A 37 -5.96 12.67 -0.11
C TYR A 37 -4.70 13.41 -0.53
N GLN A 38 -3.94 13.85 0.47
CA GLN A 38 -2.63 14.47 0.27
C GLN A 38 -1.61 13.88 1.24
N ILE A 39 -0.44 13.53 0.69
CA ILE A 39 0.75 13.13 1.44
C ILE A 39 1.79 14.24 1.30
N ALA A 40 2.40 14.67 2.40
CA ALA A 40 3.47 15.66 2.38
C ALA A 40 4.78 15.07 2.90
N LEU A 41 5.87 15.37 2.20
CA LEU A 41 7.22 15.29 2.73
C LEU A 41 7.55 16.62 3.39
N MET A 42 7.98 16.59 4.64
CA MET A 42 8.36 17.77 5.42
C MET A 42 9.79 17.66 5.90
N HIS A 43 10.48 18.79 6.02
CA HIS A 43 11.83 18.89 6.59
C HIS A 43 11.84 19.77 7.82
N LYS A 44 12.68 19.39 8.79
CA LYS A 44 12.83 20.05 10.08
C LYS A 44 13.83 21.19 9.97
N ALA A 45 13.35 22.42 10.16
CA ALA A 45 14.21 23.59 10.27
C ALA A 45 14.96 23.63 11.62
N ALA A 46 15.98 24.48 11.71
CA ALA A 46 16.81 24.63 12.91
C ALA A 46 16.01 25.04 14.17
N ASN A 47 14.85 25.66 14.00
CA ASN A 47 13.92 26.02 15.08
C ASN A 47 13.00 24.86 15.52
N ASN A 48 13.25 23.63 15.06
CA ASN A 48 12.43 22.43 15.27
C ASN A 48 11.03 22.45 14.64
N THR A 49 10.72 23.41 13.78
CA THR A 49 9.46 23.42 13.00
C THR A 49 9.63 22.63 11.71
N TYR A 50 8.54 21.98 11.26
CA TYR A 50 8.52 21.26 9.98
C TYR A 50 7.90 22.14 8.90
N SER A 51 8.56 22.25 7.75
CA SER A 51 8.03 22.87 6.55
C SER A 51 7.86 21.84 5.44
N VAL A 52 6.80 21.98 4.64
CA VAL A 52 6.55 21.12 3.47
C VAL A 52 7.65 21.34 2.44
N MET A 53 8.28 20.25 2.00
CA MET A 53 9.23 20.24 0.89
C MET A 53 8.58 19.78 -0.41
N ASP A 54 7.70 18.78 -0.32
CA ASP A 54 7.05 18.19 -1.49
C ASP A 54 5.69 17.59 -1.09
N THR A 55 4.80 17.45 -2.06
CA THR A 55 3.44 16.93 -1.86
C THR A 55 3.02 16.00 -2.98
N TYR A 56 2.29 14.95 -2.62
CA TYR A 56 1.57 14.10 -3.54
C TYR A 56 0.07 14.23 -3.29
N ASN A 57 -0.71 14.49 -4.33
CA ASN A 57 -2.17 14.48 -4.28
C ASN A 57 -2.69 13.24 -5.01
N GLY A 58 -3.58 12.51 -4.36
CA GLY A 58 -4.15 11.29 -4.90
C GLY A 58 -5.65 11.19 -4.67
N VAL A 59 -6.25 10.19 -5.29
CA VAL A 59 -7.63 9.76 -5.04
C VAL A 59 -7.57 8.25 -4.86
N THR A 60 -8.14 7.75 -3.76
CA THR A 60 -8.10 6.31 -3.47
C THR A 60 -8.77 5.51 -4.58
N LEU A 61 -8.16 4.39 -4.95
CA LEU A 61 -8.69 3.52 -5.98
C LEU A 61 -9.98 2.84 -5.49
N ASN A 62 -10.92 2.62 -6.40
CA ASN A 62 -12.01 1.68 -6.18
C ASN A 62 -11.50 0.24 -6.36
N ASN A 63 -10.67 -0.20 -5.40
CA ASN A 63 -9.95 -1.48 -5.48
C ASN A 63 -10.75 -2.65 -4.86
N HIS A 64 -12.08 -2.60 -4.84
CA HIS A 64 -12.86 -3.69 -4.26
C HIS A 64 -12.67 -5.00 -5.02
N TYR A 65 -12.49 -6.10 -4.28
CA TYR A 65 -12.73 -7.44 -4.81
C TYR A 65 -14.11 -7.92 -4.34
N ILE A 66 -14.80 -8.65 -5.21
CA ILE A 66 -16.09 -9.23 -4.90
C ILE A 66 -15.88 -10.66 -4.40
N ALA A 67 -16.24 -10.90 -3.14
CA ALA A 67 -16.28 -12.22 -2.55
C ALA A 67 -17.72 -12.73 -2.46
N SER A 68 -17.88 -14.05 -2.53
CA SER A 68 -19.17 -14.71 -2.29
C SER A 68 -19.16 -15.37 -0.92
N VAL A 69 -20.20 -15.10 -0.12
CA VAL A 69 -20.43 -15.71 1.20
C VAL A 69 -21.80 -16.38 1.17
N GLU A 70 -22.05 -17.28 2.11
CA GLU A 70 -23.28 -18.06 2.23
C GLU A 70 -23.47 -19.11 1.13
N LYS A 71 -24.53 -19.90 1.28
CA LYS A 71 -24.93 -20.89 0.27
C LYS A 71 -25.30 -20.18 -1.03
N LYS A 72 -24.76 -20.68 -2.17
CA LYS A 72 -24.98 -20.08 -3.49
C LYS A 72 -26.43 -20.16 -3.97
N ASP A 73 -27.10 -21.29 -3.75
CA ASP A 73 -28.45 -21.51 -4.26
C ASP A 73 -29.33 -22.29 -3.27
N MET A 74 -30.63 -22.01 -3.27
CA MET A 74 -31.62 -22.78 -2.52
C MET A 74 -31.79 -24.18 -3.12
N ASN A 75 -32.07 -25.17 -2.27
CA ASN A 75 -32.59 -26.44 -2.71
C ASN A 75 -34.12 -26.36 -2.91
N PHE A 76 -34.55 -26.26 -4.17
CA PHE A 76 -35.96 -26.17 -4.54
C PHE A 76 -36.80 -27.38 -4.11
N PHE A 77 -36.21 -28.57 -3.96
CA PHE A 77 -36.95 -29.78 -3.56
C PHE A 77 -37.43 -29.75 -2.11
N THR A 78 -36.77 -28.97 -1.26
CA THR A 78 -37.09 -28.87 0.18
C THR A 78 -37.47 -27.44 0.57
N ALA A 79 -37.79 -26.59 -0.41
CA ALA A 79 -38.15 -25.20 -0.18
C ALA A 79 -39.47 -25.10 0.59
N THR A 80 -39.49 -24.30 1.65
CA THR A 80 -40.71 -23.97 2.40
C THR A 80 -40.91 -22.46 2.43
N PRO A 81 -42.09 -21.95 2.04
CA PRO A 81 -42.41 -20.53 2.13
C PRO A 81 -42.62 -20.10 3.58
N ASP A 82 -42.33 -18.84 3.89
CA ASP A 82 -42.50 -18.27 5.21
C ASP A 82 -42.76 -16.76 5.14
N THR A 83 -43.59 -16.25 6.05
CA THR A 83 -43.94 -14.82 6.20
C THR A 83 -43.36 -14.18 7.45
N ASN A 84 -42.59 -14.90 8.26
CA ASN A 84 -42.02 -14.34 9.48
C ASN A 84 -41.11 -13.14 9.18
N THR A 85 -41.24 -12.11 10.02
CA THR A 85 -40.46 -10.86 9.95
C THR A 85 -39.38 -10.82 11.02
N ASN A 86 -38.39 -9.93 10.86
CA ASN A 86 -37.26 -9.73 11.76
C ASN A 86 -36.39 -10.98 11.97
N LEU A 87 -36.45 -11.92 11.04
CA LEU A 87 -35.59 -13.11 10.97
C LEU A 87 -34.62 -12.98 9.79
N GLY A 88 -33.46 -13.61 9.91
CA GLY A 88 -32.44 -13.56 8.87
C GLY A 88 -31.08 -14.05 9.34
N VAL A 89 -30.02 -13.40 8.88
CA VAL A 89 -28.62 -13.79 9.12
C VAL A 89 -27.99 -12.89 10.16
N THR A 90 -27.23 -13.49 11.08
CA THR A 90 -26.39 -12.77 12.03
C THR A 90 -24.93 -12.92 11.63
N PHE A 91 -24.21 -11.81 11.52
CA PHE A 91 -22.81 -11.81 11.11
C PHE A 91 -22.00 -10.76 11.87
N ARG A 92 -20.69 -10.86 11.73
CA ARG A 92 -19.72 -9.89 12.22
C ARG A 92 -18.86 -9.42 11.06
N ALA A 93 -18.74 -8.12 10.91
CA ALA A 93 -17.73 -7.49 10.06
C ALA A 93 -16.48 -7.22 10.92
N PHE A 94 -15.32 -7.58 10.40
CA PHE A 94 -14.01 -7.28 10.96
C PHE A 94 -13.31 -6.17 10.17
N ASP A 95 -13.84 -5.85 8.99
CA ASP A 95 -13.37 -4.76 8.14
C ASP A 95 -14.56 -4.05 7.48
N SER A 96 -14.32 -2.84 6.98
CA SER A 96 -15.27 -2.10 6.18
C SER A 96 -15.50 -2.81 4.85
N LEU A 97 -16.78 -2.99 4.50
CA LEU A 97 -17.21 -3.68 3.29
C LEU A 97 -18.51 -3.07 2.77
N VAL A 98 -18.83 -3.38 1.52
CA VAL A 98 -20.15 -3.12 0.94
C VAL A 98 -20.85 -4.46 0.73
N LEU A 99 -22.04 -4.61 1.31
CA LEU A 99 -22.93 -5.70 0.97
C LEU A 99 -23.65 -5.33 -0.33
N ASN A 100 -23.10 -5.76 -1.46
CA ASN A 100 -23.58 -5.38 -2.80
C ASN A 100 -24.94 -5.97 -3.06
N SER A 101 -25.07 -7.29 -2.93
CA SER A 101 -26.30 -7.98 -3.26
C SER A 101 -26.48 -9.27 -2.49
N VAL A 102 -27.74 -9.69 -2.41
CA VAL A 102 -28.15 -11.02 -1.96
C VAL A 102 -29.14 -11.60 -2.96
N LYS A 103 -29.19 -12.92 -3.04
CA LYS A 103 -30.19 -13.64 -3.82
C LYS A 103 -31.32 -14.09 -2.89
N ILE A 104 -32.55 -13.89 -3.33
CA ILE A 104 -33.78 -14.29 -2.65
C ILE A 104 -34.67 -15.08 -3.61
N TYR A 105 -35.63 -15.82 -3.06
CA TYR A 105 -36.48 -16.72 -3.83
C TYR A 105 -37.95 -16.55 -3.43
N PRO A 106 -38.62 -15.56 -4.00
CA PRO A 106 -40.03 -15.30 -3.72
C PRO A 106 -40.94 -16.46 -4.15
N SER A 107 -41.98 -16.74 -3.35
CA SER A 107 -43.08 -17.63 -3.76
C SER A 107 -44.14 -16.89 -4.59
N GLN A 108 -44.13 -15.56 -4.57
CA GLN A 108 -45.09 -14.70 -5.27
C GLN A 108 -44.38 -13.51 -5.92
N ILE A 109 -44.87 -13.09 -7.08
CA ILE A 109 -44.37 -11.92 -7.85
C ILE A 109 -45.30 -10.73 -7.59
N GLY A 110 -44.74 -9.53 -7.52
CA GLY A 110 -45.44 -8.26 -7.30
C GLY A 110 -45.67 -7.90 -5.84
N VAL A 111 -45.08 -8.65 -4.90
CA VAL A 111 -45.28 -8.46 -3.46
C VAL A 111 -44.22 -7.49 -2.91
N PRO A 112 -44.61 -6.45 -2.16
CA PRO A 112 -43.66 -5.54 -1.54
C PRO A 112 -42.90 -6.18 -0.39
N PHE A 113 -41.62 -5.81 -0.27
CA PHE A 113 -40.76 -6.26 0.82
C PHE A 113 -39.80 -5.17 1.30
N GLN A 114 -39.28 -5.38 2.51
CA GLN A 114 -38.24 -4.55 3.08
C GLN A 114 -37.17 -5.42 3.73
N ILE A 115 -35.91 -5.15 3.40
CA ILE A 115 -34.74 -5.75 4.02
C ILE A 115 -34.04 -4.68 4.85
N ASP A 116 -33.81 -4.96 6.12
CA ASP A 116 -33.07 -4.08 7.02
C ASP A 116 -31.70 -4.68 7.34
N LEU A 117 -30.68 -3.83 7.30
CA LEU A 117 -29.42 -4.05 7.97
C LEU A 117 -29.50 -3.41 9.35
N LYS A 118 -29.38 -4.22 10.39
CA LYS A 118 -29.35 -3.77 11.79
C LYS A 118 -27.95 -3.95 12.37
N ARG A 119 -27.56 -3.04 13.24
CA ARG A 119 -26.34 -3.07 14.02
C ARG A 119 -26.69 -2.99 15.49
N ASN A 120 -26.30 -4.01 16.27
CA ASN A 120 -26.66 -4.15 17.68
C ASN A 120 -28.16 -3.89 17.93
N GLY A 121 -29.02 -4.39 17.04
CA GLY A 121 -30.47 -4.23 17.09
C GLY A 121 -31.04 -2.96 16.44
N THR A 122 -30.25 -1.94 16.15
CA THR A 122 -30.71 -0.68 15.54
C THR A 122 -30.59 -0.73 14.02
N VAL A 123 -31.60 -0.28 13.28
CA VAL A 123 -31.54 -0.20 11.80
C VAL A 123 -30.51 0.86 11.38
N VAL A 124 -29.56 0.47 10.54
CA VAL A 124 -28.52 1.36 9.99
C VAL A 124 -28.63 1.53 8.47
N ASN A 125 -29.33 0.62 7.79
CA ASN A 125 -29.65 0.74 6.37
C ASN A 125 -30.89 -0.10 6.04
N SER A 126 -31.60 0.27 4.98
CA SER A 126 -32.82 -0.41 4.55
C SER A 126 -32.95 -0.39 3.03
N TYR A 127 -33.57 -1.43 2.49
CA TYR A 127 -33.94 -1.55 1.09
C TYR A 127 -35.40 -1.93 1.01
N THR A 128 -36.15 -1.26 0.13
CA THR A 128 -37.54 -1.60 -0.19
C THR A 128 -37.68 -1.93 -1.66
N GLY A 129 -38.46 -2.96 -2.00
CA GLY A 129 -38.69 -3.36 -3.39
C GLY A 129 -39.93 -4.20 -3.57
N LEU A 130 -40.16 -4.62 -4.82
CA LEU A 130 -41.19 -5.59 -5.20
C LEU A 130 -40.51 -6.88 -5.66
N THR A 131 -41.14 -8.02 -5.37
CA THR A 131 -40.71 -9.29 -5.95
C THR A 131 -40.97 -9.28 -7.46
N ASP A 132 -39.95 -9.55 -8.28
CA ASP A 132 -40.08 -9.47 -9.75
C ASP A 132 -39.99 -10.83 -10.46
N SER A 133 -39.50 -11.84 -9.74
CA SER A 133 -39.18 -13.16 -10.27
C SER A 133 -39.15 -14.19 -9.13
N THR A 134 -39.14 -15.47 -9.47
CA THR A 134 -39.03 -16.58 -8.50
C THR A 134 -37.60 -16.81 -8.02
N THR A 135 -36.61 -16.13 -8.62
CA THR A 135 -35.21 -16.06 -8.19
C THR A 135 -34.71 -14.67 -8.48
N GLN A 136 -34.60 -13.84 -7.45
CA GLN A 136 -34.31 -12.42 -7.58
C GLN A 136 -32.98 -12.08 -6.91
N VAL A 137 -32.15 -11.32 -7.62
CA VAL A 137 -30.96 -10.68 -7.03
C VAL A 137 -31.35 -9.29 -6.57
N VAL A 138 -31.22 -9.03 -5.28
CA VAL A 138 -31.49 -7.74 -4.67
C VAL A 138 -30.18 -6.98 -4.49
N ASN A 139 -30.04 -5.85 -5.19
CA ASN A 139 -28.89 -4.97 -5.09
C ASN A 139 -29.07 -4.03 -3.88
N LEU A 140 -28.46 -4.40 -2.76
CA LEU A 140 -28.56 -3.69 -1.49
C LEU A 140 -27.62 -2.47 -1.42
N ASN A 141 -26.36 -2.65 -1.83
CA ASN A 141 -25.29 -1.66 -1.72
C ASN A 141 -25.14 -1.05 -0.31
N PHE A 142 -25.35 -1.86 0.74
CA PHE A 142 -25.23 -1.38 2.11
C PHE A 142 -23.76 -1.28 2.54
N GLY A 143 -23.32 -0.09 2.92
CA GLY A 143 -22.04 0.10 3.60
C GLY A 143 -22.08 -0.49 5.01
N VAL A 144 -21.11 -1.36 5.32
CA VAL A 144 -20.93 -1.97 6.63
C VAL A 144 -19.57 -1.56 7.16
N TYR A 145 -19.55 -0.79 8.25
CA TYR A 145 -18.34 -0.21 8.82
C TYR A 145 -18.23 -0.64 10.29
N PRO A 146 -17.31 -1.54 10.66
CA PRO A 146 -17.10 -1.90 12.06
C PRO A 146 -16.29 -0.80 12.75
N PRO A 147 -16.84 -0.09 13.77
CA PRO A 147 -16.02 0.78 14.60
C PRO A 147 -15.34 0.02 15.75
N ASP A 148 -15.73 -1.23 16.00
CA ASP A 148 -15.07 -2.17 16.89
C ASP A 148 -15.27 -3.61 16.37
N SER A 149 -14.39 -4.53 16.77
CA SER A 149 -14.39 -5.93 16.33
C SER A 149 -15.50 -6.79 16.98
N ASN A 150 -16.38 -6.20 17.80
CA ASN A 150 -17.41 -6.93 18.56
C ASN A 150 -18.83 -6.68 18.06
N SER A 151 -19.04 -5.60 17.32
CA SER A 151 -20.33 -5.23 16.73
C SER A 151 -20.99 -6.39 15.98
N ILE A 152 -22.25 -6.66 16.31
CA ILE A 152 -23.07 -7.71 15.70
C ILE A 152 -24.01 -7.04 14.70
N TYR A 153 -24.04 -7.60 13.49
CA TYR A 153 -24.94 -7.17 12.44
C TYR A 153 -26.00 -8.24 12.16
N ASN A 154 -27.20 -7.78 11.81
CA ASN A 154 -28.29 -8.63 11.35
C ASN A 154 -28.78 -8.12 10.00
N LEU A 155 -28.85 -9.01 9.01
CA LEU A 155 -29.62 -8.76 7.79
C LEU A 155 -30.95 -9.51 7.92
N VAL A 156 -32.06 -8.79 7.89
CA VAL A 156 -33.38 -9.37 8.16
C VAL A 156 -34.42 -8.84 7.19
N PHE A 157 -35.48 -9.62 6.96
CA PHE A 157 -36.69 -9.07 6.35
C PHE A 157 -37.50 -8.31 7.41
N ALA A 158 -37.62 -7.00 7.27
CA ALA A 158 -38.57 -6.21 8.06
C ALA A 158 -40.01 -6.43 7.58
N SER A 159 -40.18 -6.61 6.27
CA SER A 159 -41.41 -7.12 5.65
C SER A 159 -41.04 -8.27 4.72
N ASN A 160 -41.55 -9.47 5.00
CA ASN A 160 -41.20 -10.71 4.28
C ASN A 160 -42.29 -11.04 3.24
N PRO A 161 -41.96 -11.07 1.93
CA PRO A 161 -42.93 -11.24 0.84
C PRO A 161 -43.24 -12.71 0.54
N LEU A 162 -43.35 -13.55 1.58
CA LEU A 162 -43.49 -15.00 1.44
C LEU A 162 -42.27 -15.61 0.71
N ILE A 163 -41.09 -15.48 1.30
CA ILE A 163 -39.84 -16.01 0.73
C ILE A 163 -39.72 -17.51 1.02
N ASN A 164 -39.33 -18.27 -0.01
CA ASN A 164 -38.93 -19.66 0.14
C ASN A 164 -37.56 -19.76 0.83
N ARG A 165 -37.37 -20.79 1.66
CA ARG A 165 -36.09 -21.16 2.26
C ARG A 165 -35.95 -22.67 2.42
N ASP A 166 -34.72 -23.19 2.49
CA ASP A 166 -34.50 -24.62 2.69
C ASP A 166 -35.14 -25.11 4.00
N ALA A 167 -35.90 -26.20 3.95
CA ALA A 167 -36.57 -26.78 5.12
C ALA A 167 -35.62 -27.22 6.23
N TYR A 168 -34.36 -27.50 5.91
CA TYR A 168 -33.34 -27.92 6.85
C TYR A 168 -32.09 -27.07 6.70
N ALA A 169 -31.50 -26.66 7.81
CA ALA A 169 -30.13 -26.18 7.82
C ALA A 169 -29.22 -27.36 7.44
N ALA A 170 -28.72 -27.37 6.20
CA ALA A 170 -27.76 -28.39 5.81
C ALA A 170 -26.45 -28.15 6.60
N ASN A 171 -25.93 -29.18 7.28
CA ASN A 171 -24.55 -29.20 7.83
C ASN A 171 -23.48 -29.21 6.72
N THR A 172 -23.78 -28.64 5.55
CA THR A 172 -22.89 -28.59 4.41
C THR A 172 -21.92 -27.42 4.56
N SER A 173 -20.67 -27.67 4.18
CA SER A 173 -19.56 -26.72 4.15
C SER A 173 -19.88 -25.51 3.26
N THR A 174 -20.59 -24.52 3.80
CA THR A 174 -20.80 -23.22 3.15
C THR A 174 -19.65 -22.29 3.51
N ILE A 175 -19.23 -21.45 2.57
CA ILE A 175 -18.25 -20.40 2.85
C ILE A 175 -18.94 -19.38 3.76
N LYS A 176 -18.74 -19.52 5.07
CA LYS A 176 -19.34 -18.64 6.09
C LYS A 176 -18.47 -17.44 6.41
N TYR A 177 -17.36 -17.23 5.71
CA TYR A 177 -16.47 -16.12 5.99
C TYR A 177 -15.60 -15.73 4.80
N VAL A 178 -15.22 -14.45 4.79
CA VAL A 178 -14.07 -13.93 4.03
C VAL A 178 -13.01 -13.60 5.06
N PRO A 179 -11.81 -14.21 5.02
CA PRO A 179 -10.78 -14.01 6.02
C PRO A 179 -10.50 -12.52 6.28
N GLY A 180 -10.60 -12.11 7.54
CA GLY A 180 -10.32 -10.74 7.98
C GLY A 180 -11.41 -9.70 7.66
N VAL A 181 -12.47 -10.05 6.92
CA VAL A 181 -13.50 -9.10 6.47
C VAL A 181 -14.85 -9.36 7.11
N ILE A 182 -15.41 -10.56 6.94
CA ILE A 182 -16.76 -10.90 7.41
C ILE A 182 -16.82 -12.36 7.84
N ARG A 183 -17.58 -12.64 8.90
CA ARG A 183 -17.94 -14.00 9.31
C ARG A 183 -19.42 -14.06 9.67
N ILE A 184 -20.12 -15.00 9.08
CA ILE A 184 -21.49 -15.36 9.47
C ILE A 184 -21.42 -16.14 10.78
N LEU A 185 -22.19 -15.68 11.76
CA LEU A 185 -22.26 -16.27 13.10
C LEU A 185 -23.44 -17.24 13.20
N ASN A 186 -24.57 -16.88 12.60
CA ASN A 186 -25.75 -17.72 12.53
C ASN A 186 -26.46 -17.49 11.19
N ASP A 187 -26.57 -18.57 10.43
CA ASP A 187 -27.21 -18.68 9.12
C ASP A 187 -28.54 -19.43 9.19
N THR A 188 -29.07 -19.63 10.41
CA THR A 188 -30.34 -20.30 10.64
C THR A 188 -31.36 -19.37 11.29
N ALA A 189 -32.63 -19.54 10.89
CA ALA A 189 -33.76 -18.87 11.51
C ALA A 189 -34.82 -19.93 11.85
N GLN A 190 -35.16 -20.08 13.13
CA GLN A 190 -36.13 -21.09 13.60
C GLN A 190 -35.80 -22.54 13.16
N GLY A 191 -34.51 -22.92 13.19
CA GLY A 191 -34.07 -24.28 12.82
C GLY A 191 -34.06 -24.58 11.32
N LYS A 192 -34.45 -23.62 10.47
CA LYS A 192 -34.34 -23.69 9.00
C LYS A 192 -33.18 -22.82 8.50
N HIS A 193 -32.76 -23.02 7.26
CA HIS A 193 -31.79 -22.12 6.62
C HIS A 193 -32.35 -20.69 6.54
N ASN A 194 -31.49 -19.67 6.53
CA ASN A 194 -31.89 -18.29 6.37
C ASN A 194 -32.44 -17.97 4.96
N TYR A 195 -32.97 -16.76 4.79
CA TYR A 195 -33.65 -16.30 3.57
C TYR A 195 -32.73 -15.77 2.46
N PHE A 196 -31.45 -15.55 2.73
CA PHE A 196 -30.53 -14.80 1.88
C PHE A 196 -29.39 -15.69 1.37
N TYR A 197 -29.29 -15.83 0.05
CA TYR A 197 -28.33 -16.70 -0.62
C TYR A 197 -27.31 -15.87 -1.43
N ASP A 198 -26.20 -16.48 -1.82
CA ASP A 198 -25.18 -15.93 -2.72
C ASP A 198 -24.79 -14.47 -2.44
N TRP A 199 -24.39 -14.20 -1.19
CA TRP A 199 -24.07 -12.84 -0.76
C TRP A 199 -22.86 -12.35 -1.54
N LYS A 200 -23.01 -11.26 -2.29
CA LYS A 200 -21.89 -10.57 -2.91
C LYS A 200 -21.43 -9.45 -1.99
N VAL A 201 -20.23 -9.62 -1.47
CA VAL A 201 -19.59 -8.64 -0.61
C VAL A 201 -18.41 -8.03 -1.36
N ALA A 202 -18.42 -6.71 -1.53
CA ALA A 202 -17.26 -5.97 -1.98
C ALA A 202 -16.42 -5.61 -0.75
N ALA A 203 -15.18 -6.09 -0.75
CA ALA A 203 -14.19 -5.78 0.27
C ALA A 203 -13.00 -5.08 -0.38
N TYR A 204 -12.38 -4.13 0.30
CA TYR A 204 -11.22 -3.40 -0.22
C TYR A 204 -10.03 -4.34 -0.44
N ASN A 205 -9.30 -4.15 -1.55
CA ASN A 205 -7.97 -4.72 -1.65
C ASN A 205 -7.14 -4.07 -0.55
N TYR A 206 -6.49 -4.90 0.26
CA TYR A 206 -5.86 -4.45 1.49
C TYR A 206 -4.81 -3.37 1.25
N THR A 207 -4.23 -3.22 0.06
CA THR A 207 -3.10 -2.31 -0.11
C THR A 207 -3.15 -1.58 -1.45
N GLU A 208 -2.96 -0.26 -1.42
CA GLU A 208 -2.85 0.61 -2.58
C GLU A 208 -1.42 1.16 -2.70
N PRO A 209 -0.72 0.95 -3.83
CA PRO A 209 0.58 1.59 -4.09
C PRO A 209 0.39 3.06 -4.46
N VAL A 210 1.11 3.95 -3.78
CA VAL A 210 1.07 5.40 -4.01
C VAL A 210 2.44 5.88 -4.52
N PRO A 211 2.54 6.31 -5.79
CA PRO A 211 3.80 6.71 -6.40
C PRO A 211 4.19 8.14 -6.01
N VAL A 212 4.65 8.32 -4.77
CA VAL A 212 4.98 9.64 -4.20
C VAL A 212 6.19 10.31 -4.86
N ASN A 213 7.18 9.55 -5.34
CA ASN A 213 8.38 10.04 -6.04
C ASN A 213 9.14 11.16 -5.30
N PHE A 214 9.18 11.10 -3.98
CA PHE A 214 9.79 12.14 -3.17
C PHE A 214 11.31 12.05 -3.16
N LEU A 215 11.96 13.15 -3.55
CA LEU A 215 13.40 13.30 -3.43
C LEU A 215 13.77 13.81 -2.04
N ILE A 216 14.45 12.98 -1.24
CA ILE A 216 14.81 13.32 0.12
C ILE A 216 16.34 13.53 0.17
N PRO A 217 16.82 14.78 0.37
CA PRO A 217 18.25 15.07 0.50
C PRO A 217 18.88 14.38 1.72
N ARG A 218 20.21 14.35 1.76
CA ARG A 218 20.95 13.85 2.93
C ARG A 218 20.77 14.81 4.11
N ASP A 219 20.20 14.31 5.20
CA ASP A 219 20.23 14.97 6.51
C ASP A 219 20.24 13.90 7.62
N THR A 220 21.36 13.87 8.34
CA THR A 220 21.63 12.87 9.38
C THR A 220 21.04 13.24 10.74
N ALA A 221 20.45 14.43 10.88
CA ALA A 221 19.80 14.84 12.12
C ALA A 221 18.65 13.89 12.46
N ALA A 222 18.46 13.60 13.75
CA ALA A 222 17.33 12.79 14.20
C ALA A 222 16.02 13.51 13.83
N ASP A 223 15.10 12.75 13.24
CA ASP A 223 13.80 13.21 12.75
C ASP A 223 13.88 14.40 11.78
N ALA A 224 14.95 14.47 10.99
CA ALA A 224 15.16 15.50 9.98
C ALA A 224 13.97 15.64 9.03
N TYR A 225 13.30 14.52 8.72
CA TYR A 225 12.17 14.51 7.81
C TYR A 225 10.94 13.85 8.43
N LYS A 226 9.77 14.26 7.95
CA LYS A 226 8.48 13.62 8.21
C LYS A 226 7.75 13.33 6.91
N ILE A 227 7.06 12.20 6.85
CA ILE A 227 6.07 11.91 5.82
C ILE A 227 4.73 11.72 6.52
N VAL A 228 3.75 12.54 6.15
CA VAL A 228 2.44 12.61 6.82
C VAL A 228 1.30 12.63 5.80
N PHE A 229 0.12 12.17 6.20
CA PHE A 229 -1.10 12.56 5.52
C PHE A 229 -1.49 13.96 5.99
N THR A 230 -1.52 14.95 5.09
CA THR A 230 -2.09 16.27 5.39
C THR A 230 -3.61 16.30 5.18
N ASP A 231 -4.12 15.36 4.38
CA ASP A 231 -5.54 15.01 4.27
C ASP A 231 -5.64 13.48 4.19
N ASN A 232 -6.13 12.84 5.25
CA ASN A 232 -6.13 11.40 5.43
C ASN A 232 -7.37 10.74 4.78
N PRO A 233 -7.19 9.75 3.87
CA PRO A 233 -8.31 9.06 3.21
C PRO A 233 -9.07 8.07 4.10
N GLY A 234 -8.88 8.09 5.42
CA GLY A 234 -9.38 7.05 6.31
C GLY A 234 -8.44 5.84 6.30
N ALA A 235 -7.14 6.04 6.20
CA ALA A 235 -6.16 4.96 6.12
C ALA A 235 -6.09 4.16 7.43
N LYS A 236 -5.88 2.85 7.32
CA LYS A 236 -5.73 1.95 8.46
C LYS A 236 -4.32 1.99 9.04
N ARG A 237 -4.26 1.69 10.33
CA ARG A 237 -3.04 1.49 11.13
C ARG A 237 -3.10 0.15 11.87
N ASP A 238 -1.98 -0.54 11.99
CA ASP A 238 -1.87 -1.85 12.66
C ASP A 238 -1.49 -1.66 14.13
N LEU A 239 -1.96 -2.51 15.03
CA LEU A 239 -1.36 -2.60 16.38
C LEU A 239 0.13 -2.97 16.27
N GLY A 240 1.00 -2.18 16.91
CA GLY A 240 2.44 -2.34 16.74
C GLY A 240 3.25 -2.02 17.99
N THR A 241 4.32 -2.78 18.20
CA THR A 241 5.45 -2.38 19.05
C THR A 241 6.51 -1.71 18.18
N THR A 242 7.27 -0.78 18.75
CA THR A 242 8.32 -0.02 18.05
C THR A 242 9.32 -0.96 17.36
N THR A 243 9.38 -0.89 16.03
CA THR A 243 10.46 -1.49 15.25
C THR A 243 11.09 -0.41 14.36
N SER A 244 12.39 -0.19 14.53
CA SER A 244 13.15 0.70 13.64
C SER A 244 13.48 -0.07 12.36
N LEU A 245 12.98 0.42 11.22
CA LEU A 245 13.45 -0.04 9.91
C LEU A 245 14.70 0.76 9.55
N THR A 246 15.79 0.04 9.25
CA THR A 246 17.01 0.65 8.70
C THR A 246 17.24 0.09 7.31
N VAL A 247 17.31 0.97 6.31
CA VAL A 247 17.91 0.66 5.01
C VAL A 247 19.40 1.00 5.16
N PRO A 248 20.30 0.00 5.16
CA PRO A 248 21.73 0.24 5.31
C PRO A 248 22.21 1.36 4.38
N ASP A 249 22.96 2.32 4.93
CA ASP A 249 23.57 3.45 4.22
C ASP A 249 22.60 4.43 3.50
N GLY A 250 21.29 4.20 3.63
CA GLY A 250 20.24 5.01 3.02
C GLY A 250 19.48 5.84 4.05
N LEU A 251 18.74 5.16 4.92
CA LEU A 251 17.65 5.75 5.70
C LEU A 251 17.43 4.97 7.00
N THR A 252 17.15 5.69 8.08
CA THR A 252 16.56 5.12 9.29
C THR A 252 15.19 5.75 9.54
N ILE A 253 14.19 4.90 9.77
CA ILE A 253 12.91 5.31 10.31
C ILE A 253 13.04 5.33 11.84
N ASN A 254 12.92 6.52 12.43
CA ASN A 254 13.07 6.72 13.87
C ASN A 254 11.75 6.49 14.60
N THR A 255 10.63 6.87 13.99
CA THR A 255 9.28 6.68 14.54
C THR A 255 8.37 6.03 13.50
N SER A 256 8.17 4.72 13.65
CA SER A 256 7.24 3.93 12.83
C SER A 256 5.87 3.75 13.49
N THR A 257 5.73 4.17 14.75
CA THR A 257 4.50 4.06 15.54
C THR A 257 4.06 5.40 16.11
N ASP A 258 2.75 5.60 16.18
CA ASP A 258 2.11 6.68 16.92
C ASP A 258 0.86 6.16 17.63
N GLN A 259 0.59 6.63 18.83
CA GLN A 259 -0.57 6.24 19.65
C GLN A 259 -0.73 4.72 19.87
N GLY A 260 0.37 3.95 19.83
CA GLY A 260 0.35 2.48 19.98
C GLY A 260 0.07 1.70 18.70
N TYR A 261 0.04 2.37 17.55
CA TYR A 261 -0.17 1.77 16.24
C TYR A 261 0.97 2.08 15.29
N TYR A 262 1.24 1.22 14.31
CA TYR A 262 2.07 1.56 13.16
C TYR A 262 1.45 2.72 12.38
N ASN A 263 2.29 3.58 11.82
CA ASN A 263 1.85 4.69 10.97
C ASN A 263 1.28 4.19 9.63
N TYR A 264 0.65 5.10 8.87
CA TYR A 264 -0.14 4.75 7.69
C TYR A 264 0.63 4.27 6.44
N PHE A 265 1.97 4.36 6.43
CA PHE A 265 2.77 4.12 5.22
C PHE A 265 3.59 2.85 5.34
N TYR A 266 3.32 1.90 4.45
CA TYR A 266 3.86 0.54 4.48
C TYR A 266 4.70 0.24 3.22
N ASN A 267 5.47 -0.86 3.27
CA ASN A 267 6.20 -1.44 2.13
C ASN A 267 6.90 -0.42 1.21
N TRP A 268 7.72 0.45 1.81
CA TRP A 268 8.35 1.55 1.09
C TRP A 268 9.26 1.03 -0.02
N LYS A 269 9.09 1.56 -1.23
CA LYS A 269 10.00 1.34 -2.36
C LYS A 269 10.93 2.54 -2.43
N VAL A 270 12.15 2.32 -1.96
CA VAL A 270 13.19 3.33 -1.90
C VAL A 270 14.27 2.95 -2.90
N ARG A 271 14.65 3.90 -3.75
CA ARG A 271 15.88 3.83 -4.52
C ARG A 271 16.97 4.56 -3.76
N THR A 272 17.92 3.78 -3.27
CA THR A 272 19.29 4.20 -2.98
C THR A 272 20.13 3.93 -4.26
N ASN A 273 21.33 4.49 -4.39
CA ASN A 273 22.32 4.20 -5.45
C ASN A 273 22.48 5.18 -6.64
N TYR A 274 22.51 6.48 -6.39
CA TYR A 274 23.35 7.37 -7.22
C TYR A 274 24.73 7.59 -6.60
N PHE A 275 25.11 6.80 -5.60
CA PHE A 275 26.35 7.02 -4.87
C PHE A 275 27.06 5.70 -4.59
N LYS A 276 28.39 5.70 -4.71
CA LYS A 276 29.23 4.59 -4.26
C LYS A 276 30.08 5.04 -3.08
N PHE A 277 30.04 4.24 -2.02
CA PHE A 277 30.92 4.39 -0.88
C PHE A 277 32.19 3.57 -1.09
N TYR A 278 33.31 4.17 -0.69
CA TYR A 278 34.62 3.52 -0.68
C TYR A 278 35.16 3.62 0.75
N SER A 279 35.71 2.54 1.28
CA SER A 279 36.47 2.65 2.53
C SER A 279 37.60 3.68 2.37
N PRO A 280 38.09 4.31 3.45
CA PRO A 280 39.21 5.25 3.34
C PRO A 280 40.43 4.67 2.61
N ALA A 281 40.68 3.37 2.75
CA ALA A 281 41.75 2.65 2.05
C ALA A 281 41.46 2.52 0.53
N GLU A 282 40.23 2.15 0.16
CA GLU A 282 39.83 2.10 -1.25
C GLU A 282 39.77 3.49 -1.89
N ALA A 283 39.31 4.50 -1.16
CA ALA A 283 39.24 5.89 -1.61
C ALA A 283 40.65 6.46 -1.83
N LEU A 284 41.59 6.17 -0.93
CA LEU A 284 43.00 6.50 -1.12
C LEU A 284 43.57 5.80 -2.36
N THR A 285 43.25 4.52 -2.55
CA THR A 285 43.74 3.73 -3.69
C THR A 285 43.18 4.22 -5.03
N LEU A 286 41.88 4.56 -5.08
CA LEU A 286 41.17 4.89 -6.31
C LEU A 286 41.18 6.39 -6.63
N PHE A 287 41.20 7.24 -5.62
CA PHE A 287 41.09 8.70 -5.77
C PHE A 287 42.32 9.47 -5.28
N GLY A 288 43.30 8.82 -4.66
CA GLY A 288 44.45 9.49 -4.07
C GLY A 288 44.09 10.36 -2.85
N ASP A 289 42.86 10.22 -2.35
CA ASP A 289 42.28 11.04 -1.30
C ASP A 289 41.38 10.16 -0.43
N ALA A 290 41.84 9.85 0.78
CA ALA A 290 41.13 9.03 1.75
C ALA A 290 39.83 9.67 2.26
N SER A 291 39.62 10.98 2.01
CA SER A 291 38.39 11.69 2.38
C SER A 291 37.29 11.59 1.32
N LYS A 292 37.62 11.19 0.09
CA LYS A 292 36.67 10.96 -1.02
C LYS A 292 36.02 9.59 -0.94
N ILE A 293 35.40 9.33 0.21
CA ILE A 293 34.65 8.10 0.49
C ILE A 293 33.25 8.09 -0.13
N TYR A 294 32.85 9.19 -0.78
CA TYR A 294 31.51 9.42 -1.31
C TYR A 294 31.57 10.03 -2.71
N ILE A 295 31.01 9.34 -3.70
CA ILE A 295 30.99 9.77 -5.11
C ILE A 295 29.55 9.77 -5.61
N ASP A 296 29.09 10.91 -6.15
CA ASP A 296 27.81 11.07 -6.86
C ASP A 296 27.95 10.64 -8.33
N TYR A 297 27.06 9.74 -8.76
CA TYR A 297 26.84 9.32 -10.13
C TYR A 297 25.46 9.80 -10.55
N PRO A 298 25.32 11.03 -11.07
CA PRO A 298 24.02 11.54 -11.50
C PRO A 298 23.42 10.65 -12.60
N ASP A 299 22.08 10.51 -12.58
CA ASP A 299 21.25 9.72 -13.52
C ASP A 299 21.18 10.29 -14.94
N THR A 300 22.27 10.86 -15.41
CA THR A 300 22.38 11.30 -16.79
C THR A 300 23.55 10.57 -17.38
N ALA A 301 23.32 9.86 -18.48
CA ALA A 301 24.40 9.44 -19.35
C ALA A 301 25.29 10.67 -19.57
N ASN A 302 26.58 10.54 -19.24
CA ASN A 302 27.54 11.61 -19.45
C ASN A 302 27.78 11.74 -20.96
N SER A 303 26.84 12.38 -21.65
CA SER A 303 26.86 12.60 -23.10
C SER A 303 27.99 13.51 -23.54
N GLN A 304 28.68 14.18 -22.62
CA GLN A 304 29.92 14.90 -22.90
C GLN A 304 31.17 14.02 -22.73
N ASN A 305 31.00 12.77 -22.32
CA ASN A 305 32.11 11.84 -22.18
C ASN A 305 32.66 11.42 -23.53
N VAL A 306 33.98 11.43 -23.68
CA VAL A 306 34.67 11.01 -24.92
C VAL A 306 34.40 9.55 -25.30
N MET A 307 33.99 8.70 -24.35
CA MET A 307 33.64 7.29 -24.62
C MET A 307 32.19 7.08 -25.05
N ASP A 308 31.39 8.15 -25.15
CA ASP A 308 30.03 8.10 -25.70
C ASP A 308 30.04 8.50 -27.20
N TYR A 309 29.08 8.01 -27.97
CA TYR A 309 28.98 8.24 -29.43
C TYR A 309 28.23 9.53 -29.79
N THR A 310 28.19 10.47 -28.86
CA THR A 310 27.52 11.76 -28.98
C THR A 310 28.43 12.80 -29.66
N TYR A 311 27.86 13.74 -30.42
CA TYR A 311 28.62 14.78 -31.12
C TYR A 311 29.04 15.96 -30.21
N CYS A 312 29.04 15.80 -28.89
CA CYS A 312 29.33 16.85 -27.90
C CYS A 312 30.41 16.47 -26.87
N SER A 313 31.27 15.51 -27.20
CA SER A 313 32.35 15.01 -26.34
C SER A 313 33.38 16.08 -25.98
N LYS A 314 33.58 16.32 -24.68
CA LYS A 314 34.48 17.35 -24.13
C LYS A 314 35.29 16.91 -22.90
N MET A 315 34.98 15.74 -22.31
CA MET A 315 35.60 15.35 -21.03
C MET A 315 35.87 13.84 -20.90
N PHE A 316 36.86 13.50 -20.09
CA PHE A 316 36.99 12.17 -19.48
C PHE A 316 36.48 12.23 -18.03
N THR A 317 35.96 11.12 -17.51
CA THR A 317 35.72 10.99 -16.07
C THR A 317 37.03 10.79 -15.33
N TYR A 318 37.03 11.14 -14.04
CA TYR A 318 38.19 10.94 -13.19
C TYR A 318 38.71 9.50 -13.21
N LEU A 319 37.82 8.50 -13.09
CA LEU A 319 38.20 7.08 -13.12
C LEU A 319 38.68 6.61 -14.49
N GLN A 320 38.24 7.22 -15.59
CA GLN A 320 38.85 6.96 -16.90
C GLN A 320 40.30 7.45 -16.93
N THR A 321 40.59 8.64 -16.39
CA THR A 321 41.97 9.14 -16.27
C THR A 321 42.83 8.23 -15.40
N VAL A 322 42.31 7.78 -14.25
CA VAL A 322 43.02 6.83 -13.38
C VAL A 322 43.32 5.52 -14.11
N ARG A 323 42.33 4.95 -14.80
CA ARG A 323 42.52 3.71 -15.58
C ARG A 323 43.56 3.91 -16.68
N MET A 324 43.48 5.00 -17.44
CA MET A 324 44.47 5.31 -18.50
C MET A 324 45.88 5.46 -17.93
N ARG A 325 46.05 6.18 -16.81
CA ARG A 325 47.36 6.33 -16.14
C ARG A 325 47.89 5.00 -15.59
N ASN A 326 47.03 4.17 -15.01
CA ASN A 326 47.42 2.85 -14.52
C ASN A 326 47.80 1.92 -15.67
N THR A 327 47.06 1.95 -16.78
CA THR A 327 47.40 1.20 -18.00
C THR A 327 48.75 1.65 -18.58
N LEU A 328 49.04 2.95 -18.57
CA LEU A 328 50.32 3.50 -19.02
C LEU A 328 51.50 3.04 -18.15
N LYS A 329 51.28 2.83 -16.85
CA LYS A 329 52.31 2.34 -15.91
C LYS A 329 52.36 0.81 -15.81
N ASN A 330 51.54 0.10 -16.57
CA ASN A 330 51.45 -1.35 -16.53
C ASN A 330 52.40 -1.97 -17.57
N ASN A 331 53.10 -3.04 -17.20
CA ASN A 331 54.01 -3.77 -18.09
C ASN A 331 53.29 -4.66 -19.14
N VAL A 332 51.97 -4.79 -19.06
CA VAL A 332 51.16 -5.47 -20.07
C VAL A 332 51.32 -4.76 -21.42
N ALA A 333 51.83 -5.50 -22.40
CA ALA A 333 52.20 -5.01 -23.73
C ALA A 333 53.27 -3.89 -23.71
N PHE A 334 54.15 -3.87 -22.69
CA PHE A 334 55.29 -2.95 -22.58
C PHE A 334 54.92 -1.45 -22.65
N ARG A 335 53.72 -1.09 -22.17
CA ARG A 335 53.23 0.29 -22.23
C ARG A 335 53.99 1.23 -21.30
N ASP A 336 54.47 0.71 -20.18
CA ASP A 336 55.37 1.39 -19.25
C ASP A 336 56.66 1.90 -19.91
N ASN A 337 57.13 1.23 -20.96
CA ASN A 337 58.29 1.68 -21.72
C ASN A 337 58.06 3.03 -22.40
N LEU A 338 56.83 3.40 -22.78
CA LEU A 338 56.52 4.68 -23.44
C LEU A 338 56.84 5.90 -22.57
N VAL A 339 56.83 5.72 -21.25
CA VAL A 339 57.11 6.78 -20.27
C VAL A 339 58.38 6.51 -19.47
N SER A 340 59.24 5.60 -19.93
CA SER A 340 60.53 5.37 -19.30
C SER A 340 61.43 6.60 -19.50
N THR A 341 62.24 6.93 -18.49
CA THR A 341 63.17 8.07 -18.55
C THR A 341 64.08 7.98 -19.78
N SER A 342 64.52 6.76 -20.13
CA SER A 342 65.34 6.50 -21.32
C SER A 342 64.62 6.89 -22.62
N ASN A 343 63.37 6.47 -22.80
CA ASN A 343 62.61 6.77 -24.01
C ASN A 343 62.17 8.24 -24.09
N LEU A 344 61.82 8.85 -22.96
CA LEU A 344 61.48 10.28 -22.93
C LEU A 344 62.69 11.15 -23.27
N ALA A 345 63.89 10.77 -22.81
CA ALA A 345 65.14 11.44 -23.20
C ALA A 345 65.48 11.19 -24.68
N PHE A 346 65.35 9.96 -25.16
CA PHE A 346 65.68 9.61 -26.54
C PHE A 346 64.76 10.27 -27.57
N THR A 347 63.49 10.50 -27.22
CA THR A 347 62.50 11.15 -28.10
C THR A 347 62.50 12.68 -27.99
N GLY A 348 63.37 13.26 -27.16
CA GLY A 348 63.44 14.70 -26.92
C GLY A 348 62.24 15.26 -26.15
N ALA A 349 61.39 14.41 -25.55
CA ALA A 349 60.22 14.82 -24.80
C ALA A 349 60.58 15.60 -23.51
N LEU A 350 61.83 15.48 -23.05
CA LEU A 350 62.37 16.20 -21.90
C LEU A 350 63.16 17.47 -22.27
N ASP A 351 63.31 17.76 -23.56
CA ASP A 351 64.08 18.92 -24.01
C ASP A 351 63.31 20.21 -23.73
N ALA A 352 64.03 21.26 -23.35
CA ALA A 352 63.46 22.59 -23.18
C ALA A 352 63.01 23.13 -24.55
N TRP A 353 61.81 23.70 -24.60
CA TRP A 353 61.19 24.23 -25.81
C TRP A 353 61.82 25.56 -26.23
#